data_AF-A0A3B4EKS6-F1
#
_entry.id   AF-A0A3B4EKS6-F1
#
_cell.length_a   1.000
_cell.length_b   1.000
_cell.length_c   1.000
_cell.angle_alpha   90.00
_cell.angle_beta   90.00
_cell.angle_gamma   90.00
#
_symmetry.space_group_name_H-M   'P 1'
#
loop_
_entity.id
_entity.type
_entity.pdbx_description
1 polymer ?
#
loop_
_entity_poly.entity_id
_entity_poly.type
_entity_poly.pdbx_seq_one_letter_code
_entity_poly.pdbx_strand_id
1 'polypeptide(L)'
;MGNDKHLLPLVALLLIRSEITLGGNILVVPGDYSHWHNMRVIVDELVARNHSVTVLGHTASPSINYTQKENFKYIVFKINMEQQDAQNMWQNFIIAWMNKTVTGIRTLMVFWNMMSEFDHYFEAACEGMLLNQELIASLRESHFDVLLYDPILPCSNLLAETLGLPKLVSIRLSLAYSMERLCGQLPAPPSYVPTVATQGHLTDHMDFIERLENVLLYVAHTAIFKLHMIFMFDKYYTRVMGKGCLSFWHVLLCAHSSW
;
A
#
# COMPACT_ATOMS: atom_id res chain seq x y z
N MET A 1 -5.95 13.84 -61.48
CA MET A 1 -6.47 14.82 -60.49
C MET A 1 -7.74 14.26 -59.89
N GLY A 2 -7.77 13.96 -58.59
CA GLY A 2 -9.02 13.73 -57.85
C GLY A 2 -9.17 12.37 -57.20
N ASN A 3 -8.52 12.14 -56.06
CA ASN A 3 -9.01 11.20 -55.05
C ASN A 3 -8.78 11.69 -53.60
N ASP A 4 -8.02 12.78 -53.42
CA ASP A 4 -7.64 13.30 -52.09
C ASP A 4 -8.76 14.05 -51.34
N LYS A 5 -9.81 14.47 -52.04
CA LYS A 5 -10.89 15.32 -51.46
C LYS A 5 -11.75 14.58 -50.43
N HIS A 6 -11.79 13.24 -50.51
CA HIS A 6 -12.53 12.40 -49.57
C HIS A 6 -11.64 11.78 -48.49
N LEU A 7 -10.32 11.80 -48.66
CA LEU A 7 -9.36 11.24 -47.71
C LEU A 7 -9.26 12.11 -46.43
N LEU A 8 -9.20 13.43 -46.60
CA LEU A 8 -9.17 14.40 -45.52
C LEU A 8 -10.38 14.33 -44.56
N PRO A 9 -11.64 14.35 -45.05
CA PRO A 9 -12.79 14.22 -44.17
C PRO A 9 -12.89 12.84 -43.52
N LEU A 10 -12.40 11.77 -44.17
CA LEU A 10 -12.36 10.42 -43.59
C LEU A 10 -11.35 10.33 -42.44
N VAL A 11 -10.15 10.89 -42.62
CA VAL A 11 -9.13 10.99 -41.56
C VAL A 11 -9.62 11.84 -40.40
N ALA A 12 -10.29 12.98 -40.69
CA ALA A 12 -10.91 13.80 -39.65
C ALA A 12 -12.01 13.02 -38.89
N LEU A 13 -12.87 12.25 -39.58
CA LEU A 13 -13.89 11.44 -38.93
C LEU A 13 -13.32 10.32 -38.04
N LEU A 14 -12.20 9.72 -38.47
CA LEU A 14 -11.48 8.71 -37.69
C LEU A 14 -10.83 9.32 -36.43
N LEU A 15 -10.29 10.54 -36.54
CA LEU A 15 -9.73 11.28 -35.41
C LEU A 15 -10.81 11.80 -34.43
N ILE A 16 -12.01 12.11 -34.93
CA ILE A 16 -13.16 12.52 -34.09
C ILE A 16 -13.79 11.32 -33.38
N ARG A 17 -13.67 10.10 -33.94
CA ARG A 17 -14.12 8.85 -33.30
C ARG A 17 -13.07 8.19 -32.42
N SER A 18 -11.80 8.53 -32.56
CA SER A 18 -10.80 8.18 -31.55
C SER A 18 -10.97 9.14 -30.38
N GLU A 19 -11.64 8.70 -29.32
CA GLU A 19 -11.33 9.27 -28.01
C GLU A 19 -9.82 9.12 -27.84
N ILE A 20 -9.09 10.23 -27.86
CA ILE A 20 -7.69 10.23 -27.45
C ILE A 20 -7.75 9.99 -25.95
N THR A 21 -7.79 8.72 -25.55
CA THR A 21 -7.61 8.34 -24.15
C THR A 21 -6.15 8.66 -23.83
N LEU A 22 -5.89 9.86 -23.33
CA LEU A 22 -4.59 10.20 -22.77
C LEU A 22 -4.37 9.28 -21.58
N GLY A 23 -3.45 8.33 -21.73
CA GLY A 23 -2.99 7.50 -20.63
C GLY A 23 -2.25 8.38 -19.62
N GLY A 24 -2.74 8.40 -18.38
CA GLY A 24 -2.06 9.06 -17.26
C GLY A 24 -0.70 8.44 -16.92
N ASN A 25 0.16 9.23 -16.29
CA ASN A 25 1.44 8.87 -15.74
C ASN A 25 1.31 8.52 -14.25
N ILE A 26 1.46 7.25 -13.90
CA ILE A 26 1.06 6.70 -12.60
C ILE A 26 2.30 6.25 -11.84
N LEU A 27 2.47 6.79 -10.63
CA LEU A 27 3.46 6.32 -9.66
C LEU A 27 2.82 5.23 -8.80
N VAL A 28 3.47 4.06 -8.71
CA VAL A 28 2.98 2.91 -7.96
C VAL A 28 3.94 2.62 -6.80
N VAL A 29 3.43 2.56 -5.57
CA VAL A 29 4.22 2.22 -4.37
C VAL A 29 3.64 0.95 -3.73
N PRO A 30 4.20 -0.23 -4.04
CA PRO A 30 3.66 -1.50 -3.55
C PRO A 30 4.25 -1.93 -2.19
N GLY A 31 3.53 -2.85 -1.54
CA GLY A 31 4.10 -3.69 -0.49
C GLY A 31 4.71 -4.98 -1.07
N ASP A 32 5.24 -5.84 -0.19
CA ASP A 32 5.89 -7.10 -0.58
C ASP A 32 4.93 -8.31 -0.70
N TYR A 33 5.40 -9.34 -1.40
CA TYR A 33 4.74 -10.63 -1.64
C TYR A 33 3.30 -10.50 -2.15
N SER A 34 2.31 -10.85 -1.33
CA SER A 34 0.90 -10.82 -1.69
C SER A 34 0.42 -9.41 -2.05
N HIS A 35 1.00 -8.39 -1.43
CA HIS A 35 0.67 -6.99 -1.73
C HIS A 35 1.15 -6.61 -3.14
N TRP A 36 2.39 -6.95 -3.49
CA TRP A 36 2.89 -6.79 -4.86
C TRP A 36 2.06 -7.59 -5.85
N HIS A 37 1.75 -8.85 -5.56
CA HIS A 37 0.95 -9.69 -6.46
C HIS A 37 -0.44 -9.08 -6.72
N ASN A 38 -1.10 -8.57 -5.68
CA ASN A 38 -2.39 -7.90 -5.80
C ASN A 38 -2.29 -6.63 -6.66
N MET A 39 -1.29 -5.78 -6.41
CA MET A 39 -1.10 -4.55 -7.18
C MET A 39 -0.61 -4.80 -8.61
N ARG A 40 0.13 -5.89 -8.84
CA ARG A 40 0.66 -6.24 -10.16
C ARG A 40 -0.45 -6.40 -11.19
N VAL A 41 -1.57 -7.02 -10.79
CA VAL A 41 -2.76 -7.15 -11.66
C VAL A 41 -3.29 -5.78 -12.09
N ILE A 42 -3.30 -4.80 -11.18
CA ILE A 42 -3.71 -3.42 -11.49
C ILE A 42 -2.69 -2.75 -12.41
N VAL A 43 -1.40 -2.92 -12.15
CA VAL A 43 -0.31 -2.38 -12.97
C VAL A 43 -0.39 -2.89 -14.41
N ASP A 44 -0.56 -4.19 -14.60
CA ASP A 44 -0.64 -4.80 -15.93
C ASP A 44 -1.84 -4.28 -16.72
N GLU A 45 -2.99 -4.11 -16.07
CA GLU A 45 -4.20 -3.55 -16.69
C GLU A 45 -4.04 -2.06 -17.03
N LEU A 46 -3.38 -1.27 -16.17
CA LEU A 46 -3.06 0.14 -16.45
C LEU A 46 -2.17 0.26 -17.69
N VAL A 47 -1.13 -0.56 -17.77
CA VAL A 47 -0.25 -0.60 -18.94
C VAL A 47 -1.00 -1.04 -20.19
N ALA A 48 -1.87 -2.05 -20.11
CA ALA A 48 -2.69 -2.52 -21.23
C ALA A 48 -3.66 -1.42 -21.74
N ARG A 49 -4.03 -0.48 -20.88
CA ARG A 49 -4.85 0.70 -21.20
C ARG A 49 -4.01 1.93 -21.58
N ASN A 50 -2.75 1.74 -21.95
CA ASN A 50 -1.80 2.77 -22.37
C ASN A 50 -1.43 3.82 -21.31
N HIS A 51 -1.61 3.53 -20.01
CA HIS A 51 -1.05 4.37 -18.96
C HIS A 51 0.47 4.17 -18.87
N SER A 52 1.20 5.26 -18.62
CA SER A 52 2.62 5.18 -18.29
C SER A 52 2.77 4.85 -16.81
N VAL A 53 3.31 3.68 -16.49
CA VAL A 53 3.43 3.23 -15.09
C VAL A 53 4.90 3.23 -14.65
N THR A 54 5.15 3.73 -13.45
CA THR A 54 6.45 3.64 -12.76
C THR A 54 6.25 3.04 -11.38
N VAL A 55 6.88 1.90 -11.11
CA VAL A 55 6.87 1.22 -9.82
C VAL A 55 8.07 1.71 -9.00
N LEU A 56 7.79 2.32 -7.85
CA LEU A 56 8.78 2.74 -6.87
C LEU A 56 9.01 1.63 -5.85
N GLY A 57 10.19 1.03 -5.89
CA GLY A 57 10.61 -0.02 -4.97
C GLY A 57 11.91 0.34 -4.25
N HIS A 58 12.38 -0.56 -3.37
CA HIS A 58 13.64 -0.37 -2.67
C HIS A 58 14.55 -1.60 -2.74
N THR A 59 15.84 -1.39 -2.47
CA THR A 59 16.91 -2.40 -2.65
C THR A 59 16.75 -3.66 -1.80
N ALA A 60 16.00 -3.60 -0.70
CA ALA A 60 15.81 -4.73 0.20
C ALA A 60 14.55 -5.55 -0.09
N SER A 61 13.67 -5.11 -1.02
CA SER A 61 12.43 -5.84 -1.31
C SER A 61 12.76 -7.23 -1.88
N PRO A 62 12.23 -8.31 -1.29
CA PRO A 62 12.41 -9.67 -1.82
C PRO A 62 11.43 -10.00 -2.96
N SER A 63 10.49 -9.11 -3.28
CA SER A 63 9.28 -9.46 -4.06
C SER A 63 9.39 -9.16 -5.55
N ILE A 64 10.28 -8.23 -5.91
CA ILE A 64 10.36 -7.68 -7.26
C ILE A 64 11.77 -7.91 -7.79
N ASN A 65 11.86 -8.58 -8.95
CA ASN A 65 13.10 -8.64 -9.70
C ASN A 65 13.24 -7.41 -10.59
N TYR A 66 13.91 -6.37 -10.08
CA TYR A 66 14.11 -5.11 -10.82
C TYR A 66 14.99 -5.24 -12.09
N THR A 67 15.62 -6.39 -12.32
CA THR A 67 16.38 -6.66 -13.57
C THR A 67 15.49 -7.20 -14.69
N GLN A 68 14.27 -7.64 -14.35
CA GLN A 68 13.32 -8.14 -15.33
C GLN A 68 12.85 -7.00 -16.25
N LYS A 69 12.90 -7.25 -17.55
CA LYS A 69 12.36 -6.31 -18.55
C LYS A 69 10.84 -6.35 -18.51
N GLU A 70 10.24 -5.19 -18.33
CA GLU A 70 8.80 -5.00 -18.22
C GLU A 70 8.32 -3.90 -19.17
N ASN A 71 7.00 -3.84 -19.39
CA ASN A 71 6.34 -2.78 -20.15
C ASN A 71 6.05 -1.52 -19.32
N PHE A 72 6.65 -1.42 -18.14
CA PHE A 72 6.62 -0.28 -17.23
C PHE A 72 8.01 -0.05 -16.62
N LYS A 73 8.19 1.06 -15.90
CA LYS A 73 9.49 1.47 -15.35
C LYS A 73 9.63 1.12 -13.88
N TYR A 74 10.87 0.94 -13.44
CA TYR A 74 11.22 0.86 -12.02
C TYR A 74 12.04 2.08 -11.60
N ILE A 75 11.73 2.64 -10.43
CA ILE A 75 12.64 3.50 -9.68
C ILE A 75 12.97 2.75 -8.39
N VAL A 76 14.25 2.49 -8.14
CA VAL A 76 14.70 1.72 -6.98
C VAL A 76 15.57 2.60 -6.10
N PHE A 77 15.11 2.86 -4.89
CA PHE A 77 15.87 3.64 -3.91
C PHE A 77 16.57 2.74 -2.90
N LYS A 78 17.71 3.21 -2.39
CA LYS A 78 18.49 2.50 -1.37
C LYS A 78 17.88 2.74 0.02
N ILE A 79 17.82 1.69 0.83
CA ILE A 79 17.45 1.78 2.24
C ILE A 79 18.57 1.21 3.12
N ASN A 80 18.53 1.52 4.42
CA ASN A 80 19.49 1.01 5.39
C ASN A 80 19.13 -0.40 5.89
N MET A 81 18.99 -1.34 4.95
CA MET A 81 18.77 -2.75 5.23
C MET A 81 19.19 -3.57 4.00
N GLU A 82 19.83 -4.71 4.23
CA GLU A 82 20.17 -5.65 3.17
C GLU A 82 18.96 -6.50 2.77
N GLN A 83 18.89 -6.91 1.50
CA GLN A 83 17.82 -7.77 1.00
C GLN A 83 17.77 -9.12 1.75
N GLN A 84 18.93 -9.66 2.15
CA GLN A 84 19.00 -10.90 2.90
C GLN A 84 18.37 -10.76 4.30
N ASP A 85 18.57 -9.63 4.97
CA ASP A 85 17.98 -9.37 6.30
C ASP A 85 16.45 -9.25 6.19
N ALA A 86 15.97 -8.51 5.20
CA ALA A 86 14.54 -8.43 4.90
C ALA A 86 13.97 -9.82 4.59
N GLN A 87 14.66 -10.62 3.78
CA GLN A 87 14.24 -11.98 3.46
C GLN A 87 14.18 -12.88 4.71
N ASN A 88 15.18 -12.80 5.60
CA ASN A 88 15.20 -13.53 6.87
C ASN A 88 14.02 -13.13 7.77
N MET A 89 13.73 -11.83 7.88
CA MET A 89 12.57 -11.32 8.61
C MET A 89 11.26 -11.92 8.07
N TRP A 90 11.06 -11.93 6.75
CA TRP A 90 9.88 -12.54 6.14
C TRP A 90 9.80 -14.05 6.32
N GLN A 91 10.93 -14.77 6.27
CA GLN A 91 10.96 -16.21 6.57
C GLN A 91 10.60 -16.49 8.03
N ASN A 92 11.12 -15.71 8.97
CA ASN A 92 10.78 -15.81 10.39
C ASN A 92 9.30 -15.54 10.62
N PHE A 93 8.73 -14.55 9.93
CA PHE A 93 7.29 -14.28 9.92
C PHE A 93 6.49 -15.51 9.48
N ILE A 94 6.83 -16.11 8.33
CA ILE A 94 6.14 -17.29 7.79
C ILE A 94 6.24 -18.47 8.76
N ILE A 95 7.42 -18.74 9.31
CA ILE A 95 7.64 -19.82 10.28
C ILE A 95 6.81 -19.59 11.54
N ALA A 96 6.84 -18.38 12.09
CA ALA A 96 6.06 -18.00 13.27
C ALA A 96 4.56 -18.12 13.01
N TRP A 97 4.08 -17.62 11.88
CA TRP A 97 2.68 -17.67 11.48
C TRP A 97 2.20 -19.10 11.28
N MET A 98 2.99 -19.98 10.66
CA MET A 98 2.59 -21.38 10.47
C MET A 98 2.71 -22.23 11.75
N ASN A 99 3.36 -21.72 12.79
CA ASN A 99 3.61 -22.49 14.01
C ASN A 99 2.38 -22.56 14.92
N LYS A 100 1.56 -23.60 14.72
CA LYS A 100 0.36 -23.87 15.53
C LYS A 100 0.63 -24.41 16.94
N THR A 101 1.88 -24.67 17.30
CA THR A 101 2.24 -25.26 18.61
C THR A 101 2.53 -24.21 19.68
N VAL A 102 2.63 -22.94 19.30
CA VAL A 102 2.91 -21.84 20.23
C VAL A 102 1.61 -21.37 20.86
N THR A 103 1.53 -21.46 22.19
CA THR A 103 0.34 -21.07 22.95
C THR A 103 0.71 -20.17 24.15
N GLY A 104 -0.28 -19.44 24.67
CA GLY A 104 -0.15 -18.61 25.86
C GLY A 104 0.81 -17.43 25.68
N ILE A 105 1.61 -17.13 26.71
CA ILE A 105 2.53 -15.99 26.74
C ILE A 105 3.57 -16.02 25.61
N ARG A 106 3.91 -17.21 25.12
CA ARG A 106 4.88 -17.38 24.03
C ARG A 106 4.34 -16.84 22.70
N THR A 107 3.03 -16.92 22.47
CA THR A 107 2.39 -16.31 21.28
C THR A 107 2.53 -14.81 21.30
N LEU A 108 2.33 -14.18 22.47
CA LEU A 108 2.50 -12.73 22.65
C LEU A 108 3.95 -12.30 22.42
N MET A 109 4.93 -13.04 22.93
CA MET A 109 6.35 -12.76 22.69
C MET A 109 6.74 -12.87 21.21
N VAL A 110 6.27 -13.92 20.52
CA VAL A 110 6.51 -14.10 19.09
C VAL A 110 5.89 -12.96 18.28
N PHE A 111 4.64 -12.58 18.61
CA PHE A 111 3.97 -11.45 17.98
C PHE A 111 4.72 -10.13 18.20
N TRP A 112 5.21 -9.86 19.41
CA TRP A 112 5.98 -8.64 19.68
C TRP A 112 7.31 -8.59 18.93
N ASN A 113 8.08 -9.69 18.91
CA ASN A 113 9.33 -9.73 18.16
C ASN A 113 9.07 -9.51 16.66
N MET A 114 8.02 -10.14 16.13
CA MET A 114 7.60 -9.96 14.74
C MET A 114 7.25 -8.50 14.42
N MET A 115 6.43 -7.85 15.27
CA MET A 115 6.10 -6.43 15.09
C MET A 115 7.36 -5.56 15.11
N SER A 116 8.30 -5.82 16.01
CA SER A 116 9.57 -5.08 16.09
C SER A 116 10.41 -5.21 14.82
N GLU A 117 10.50 -6.40 14.23
CA GLU A 117 11.23 -6.64 12.98
C GLU A 117 10.58 -5.91 11.80
N PHE A 118 9.24 -5.95 11.70
CA PHE A 118 8.50 -5.16 10.71
C PHE A 118 8.68 -3.66 10.91
N ASP A 119 8.71 -3.19 12.15
CA ASP A 119 8.93 -1.78 12.47
C ASP A 119 10.29 -1.29 11.98
N HIS A 120 11.35 -2.08 12.20
CA HIS A 120 12.67 -1.77 11.66
C HIS A 120 12.70 -1.76 10.13
N TYR A 121 12.01 -2.71 9.49
CA TYR A 121 11.89 -2.76 8.03
C TYR A 121 11.19 -1.52 7.45
N PHE A 122 10.00 -1.19 7.99
CA PHE A 122 9.23 -0.05 7.53
C PHE A 122 9.91 1.28 7.84
N GLU A 123 10.61 1.40 8.98
CA GLU A 123 11.43 2.57 9.30
C GLU A 123 12.53 2.78 8.26
N ALA A 124 13.32 1.74 7.95
CA ALA A 124 14.38 1.83 6.94
C ALA A 124 13.82 2.20 5.56
N ALA A 125 12.68 1.61 5.17
CA ALA A 125 11.99 1.94 3.93
C ALA A 125 11.50 3.39 3.90
N CYS A 126 10.86 3.86 4.97
CA CYS A 126 10.32 5.21 5.05
C CYS A 126 11.38 6.29 5.14
N GLU A 127 12.49 6.05 5.84
CA GLU A 127 13.63 6.97 5.84
C GLU A 127 14.26 7.08 4.45
N GLY A 128 14.54 5.95 3.79
CA GLY A 128 15.10 5.95 2.44
C GLY A 128 14.18 6.58 1.39
N MET A 129 12.86 6.54 1.61
CA MET A 129 11.87 7.14 0.72
C MET A 129 11.70 8.64 0.96
N LEU A 130 11.45 9.05 2.20
CA LEU A 130 11.03 10.42 2.53
C LEU A 130 12.19 11.38 2.78
N LEU A 131 13.32 10.88 3.30
CA LEU A 131 14.45 11.73 3.66
C LEU A 131 15.48 11.84 2.52
N ASN A 132 15.33 11.06 1.45
CA ASN A 132 16.16 11.12 0.27
C ASN A 132 15.72 12.27 -0.66
N GLN A 133 16.38 13.42 -0.55
CA GLN A 133 16.05 14.62 -1.32
C GLN A 133 16.24 14.45 -2.83
N GLU A 134 17.23 13.65 -3.25
CA GLU A 134 17.48 13.35 -4.66
C GLU A 134 16.32 12.55 -5.27
N LEU A 135 15.85 11.53 -4.53
CA LEU A 135 14.68 10.76 -4.93
C LEU A 135 13.43 11.66 -5.03
N ILE A 136 13.15 12.47 -4.01
CA ILE A 136 11.98 13.35 -4.01
C ILE A 136 12.05 14.35 -5.18
N ALA A 137 13.22 14.93 -5.47
CA ALA A 137 13.41 15.82 -6.61
C ALA A 137 13.12 15.09 -7.94
N SER A 138 13.69 13.89 -8.13
CA SER A 138 13.48 13.07 -9.32
C SER A 138 12.00 12.69 -9.51
N LEU A 139 11.29 12.35 -8.43
CA LEU A 139 9.86 12.04 -8.47
C LEU A 139 9.01 13.27 -8.84
N ARG A 140 9.39 14.48 -8.41
CA ARG A 140 8.73 15.73 -8.81
C ARG A 140 8.93 16.05 -10.28
N GLU A 141 10.15 15.89 -10.78
CA GLU A 141 10.50 16.12 -12.19
C GLU A 141 9.85 15.09 -13.13
N SER A 142 9.43 13.95 -12.60
CA SER A 142 8.75 12.90 -13.38
C SER A 142 7.29 13.24 -13.73
N HIS A 143 6.70 14.30 -13.14
CA HIS A 143 5.35 14.78 -13.44
C HIS A 143 4.28 13.67 -13.45
N PHE A 144 4.17 12.93 -12.36
CA PHE A 144 3.09 11.95 -12.18
C PHE A 144 1.73 12.63 -12.02
N ASP A 145 0.67 11.99 -12.50
CA ASP A 145 -0.71 12.47 -12.40
C ASP A 145 -1.40 11.95 -11.13
N VAL A 146 -1.02 10.75 -10.66
CA VAL A 146 -1.62 10.08 -9.51
C VAL A 146 -0.65 9.09 -8.88
N LEU A 147 -0.75 8.92 -7.56
CA LEU A 147 -0.02 7.92 -6.80
C LEU A 147 -0.96 6.78 -6.39
N LEU A 148 -0.72 5.57 -6.88
CA LEU A 148 -1.38 4.34 -6.47
C LEU A 148 -0.50 3.60 -5.45
N TYR A 149 -0.97 3.36 -4.23
CA TYR A 149 -0.14 2.71 -3.21
C TYR A 149 -0.86 1.67 -2.37
N ASP A 150 -0.05 0.78 -1.81
CA ASP A 150 -0.45 -0.09 -0.71
C ASP A 150 -0.17 0.59 0.64
N PRO A 151 -1.18 0.81 1.49
CA PRO A 151 -0.98 1.46 2.78
C PRO A 151 -0.28 0.57 3.81
N ILE A 152 0.03 -0.70 3.48
CA ILE A 152 0.92 -1.52 4.31
C ILE A 152 2.30 -0.87 4.48
N LEU A 153 2.72 -0.03 3.53
CA LEU A 153 3.88 0.85 3.66
C LEU A 153 3.40 2.28 4.01
N PRO A 154 3.39 2.67 5.30
CA PRO A 154 2.59 3.82 5.72
C PRO A 154 3.10 5.20 5.29
N CYS A 155 4.39 5.33 4.98
CA CYS A 155 4.97 6.55 4.43
C CYS A 155 4.50 6.88 3.00
N SER A 156 3.90 5.92 2.29
CA SER A 156 3.41 6.14 0.92
C SER A 156 2.38 7.27 0.83
N ASN A 157 1.53 7.40 1.85
CA ASN A 157 0.59 8.53 1.91
C ASN A 157 1.33 9.88 2.03
N LEU A 158 2.31 9.95 2.94
CA LEU A 158 3.09 11.16 3.16
C LEU A 158 3.91 11.53 1.91
N LEU A 159 4.37 10.53 1.15
CA LEU A 159 4.98 10.75 -0.15
C LEU A 159 4.00 11.43 -1.12
N ALA A 160 2.74 10.95 -1.21
CA ALA A 160 1.73 11.57 -2.05
C ALA A 160 1.52 13.05 -1.68
N GLU A 161 1.44 13.37 -0.39
CA GLU A 161 1.35 14.75 0.09
C GLU A 161 2.59 15.59 -0.22
N THR A 162 3.77 15.00 -0.08
CA THR A 162 5.07 15.66 -0.37
C THR A 162 5.21 16.00 -1.86
N LEU A 163 4.63 15.18 -2.73
CA LEU A 163 4.60 15.38 -4.18
C LEU A 163 3.40 16.20 -4.66
N GLY A 164 2.40 16.41 -3.80
CA GLY A 164 1.16 17.11 -4.16
C GLY A 164 0.26 16.32 -5.11
N LEU A 165 0.31 14.98 -5.05
CA LEU A 165 -0.40 14.10 -5.97
C LEU A 165 -1.76 13.65 -5.42
N PRO A 166 -2.79 13.53 -6.28
CA PRO A 166 -3.96 12.70 -6.01
C PRO A 166 -3.52 11.28 -5.65
N LYS A 167 -4.25 10.62 -4.75
CA LYS A 167 -3.88 9.32 -4.19
C LYS A 167 -4.98 8.28 -4.37
N LEU A 168 -4.58 7.09 -4.81
CA LEU A 168 -5.41 5.89 -4.92
C LEU A 168 -4.83 4.82 -4.02
N VAL A 169 -5.68 4.21 -3.20
CA VAL A 169 -5.25 3.21 -2.21
C VAL A 169 -5.72 1.84 -2.69
N SER A 170 -4.79 0.90 -2.81
CA SER A 170 -5.09 -0.51 -3.00
C SER A 170 -4.65 -1.26 -1.77
N ILE A 171 -5.60 -1.65 -0.92
CA ILE A 171 -5.32 -2.48 0.24
C ILE A 171 -6.18 -3.73 0.21
N ARG A 172 -5.54 -4.86 0.50
CA ARG A 172 -6.22 -6.06 0.91
C ARG A 172 -5.53 -6.56 2.16
N LEU A 173 -6.28 -6.65 3.26
CA LEU A 173 -5.91 -7.26 4.54
C LEU A 173 -5.13 -6.37 5.52
N SER A 174 -5.77 -5.34 6.09
CA SER A 174 -5.27 -4.75 7.35
C SER A 174 -5.74 -5.53 8.59
N LEU A 175 -5.05 -5.36 9.73
CA LEU A 175 -5.47 -5.93 11.00
C LEU A 175 -6.90 -5.50 11.34
N ALA A 176 -7.77 -6.48 11.60
CA ALA A 176 -9.22 -6.30 11.80
C ALA A 176 -9.93 -5.49 10.69
N TYR A 177 -9.41 -5.50 9.47
CA TYR A 177 -9.92 -4.69 8.36
C TYR A 177 -10.03 -3.20 8.70
N SER A 178 -9.17 -2.70 9.59
CA SER A 178 -9.24 -1.33 10.11
C SER A 178 -9.21 -0.30 8.99
N MET A 179 -8.28 -0.43 8.04
CA MET A 179 -8.16 0.49 6.90
C MET A 179 -9.31 0.32 5.91
N GLU A 180 -9.73 -0.91 5.60
CA GLU A 180 -10.84 -1.19 4.69
C GLU A 180 -12.15 -0.60 5.21
N ARG A 181 -12.47 -0.83 6.48
CA ARG A 181 -13.71 -0.40 7.12
C ARG A 181 -13.76 1.10 7.38
N LEU A 182 -12.67 1.64 7.93
CA LEU A 182 -12.64 3.04 8.35
C LEU A 182 -12.31 3.99 7.20
N CYS A 183 -11.63 3.49 6.18
CA CYS A 183 -11.08 4.33 5.13
C CYS A 183 -11.48 3.91 3.71
N GLY A 184 -11.44 2.61 3.43
CA GLY A 184 -11.78 2.07 2.11
C GLY A 184 -13.28 2.03 1.81
N GLN A 185 -14.15 2.44 2.74
CA GLN A 185 -15.61 2.32 2.63
C GLN A 185 -16.07 0.87 2.37
N LEU A 186 -15.28 -0.11 2.80
CA LEU A 186 -15.55 -1.53 2.68
C LEU A 186 -15.99 -2.08 4.04
N PRO A 187 -17.30 -2.16 4.31
CA PRO A 187 -17.78 -2.66 5.59
C PRO A 187 -17.40 -4.14 5.77
N ALA A 188 -16.84 -4.47 6.93
CA ALA A 188 -16.60 -5.85 7.37
C ALA A 188 -17.24 -6.04 8.75
N PRO A 189 -18.54 -6.31 8.82
CA PRO A 189 -19.27 -6.25 10.08
C PRO A 189 -18.88 -7.40 11.02
N PRO A 190 -18.57 -7.08 12.28
CA PRO A 190 -17.93 -8.01 13.21
C PRO A 190 -18.88 -9.13 13.69
N SER A 191 -20.17 -9.06 13.38
CA SER A 191 -21.12 -10.12 13.74
C SER A 191 -21.11 -11.31 12.77
N TYR A 192 -20.43 -11.22 11.62
CA TYR A 192 -20.36 -12.29 10.62
C TYR A 192 -19.05 -12.38 9.86
N VAL A 193 -18.20 -11.35 9.88
CA VAL A 193 -16.85 -11.41 9.32
C VAL A 193 -15.84 -11.65 10.44
N PRO A 194 -15.17 -12.81 10.51
CA PRO A 194 -14.08 -13.05 11.46
C PRO A 194 -12.97 -12.02 11.32
N THR A 195 -12.44 -11.55 12.45
CA THR A 195 -11.32 -10.62 12.46
C THR A 195 -10.08 -11.27 11.84
N VAL A 196 -9.33 -10.49 11.05
CA VAL A 196 -8.05 -10.96 10.50
C VAL A 196 -7.08 -11.21 11.64
N ALA A 197 -6.21 -12.21 11.46
CA ALA A 197 -5.13 -12.60 12.36
C ALA A 197 -5.54 -13.40 13.61
N THR A 198 -6.80 -13.83 13.73
CA THR A 198 -7.15 -14.92 14.64
C THR A 198 -6.99 -16.25 13.94
N GLN A 199 -5.83 -16.89 14.11
CA GLN A 199 -5.78 -18.33 13.90
C GLN A 199 -6.64 -18.97 14.97
N GLY A 200 -7.72 -19.66 14.60
CA GLY A 200 -8.63 -20.19 15.62
C GLY A 200 -9.94 -20.75 15.10
N HIS A 201 -10.91 -20.75 16.01
CA HIS A 201 -12.24 -21.36 15.88
C HIS A 201 -13.29 -20.42 15.26
N LEU A 202 -12.99 -19.11 15.14
CA LEU A 202 -13.90 -18.12 14.56
C LEU A 202 -14.00 -18.32 13.04
N THR A 203 -15.20 -18.60 12.55
CA THR A 203 -15.51 -18.78 11.11
C THR A 203 -16.62 -17.82 10.67
N ASP A 204 -17.03 -17.86 9.40
CA ASP A 204 -18.21 -17.13 8.93
C ASP A 204 -19.52 -17.61 9.58
N HIS A 205 -19.49 -18.77 10.25
CA HIS A 205 -20.56 -19.30 11.08
C HIS A 205 -20.19 -19.20 12.57
N MET A 206 -20.58 -18.10 13.21
CA MET A 206 -20.37 -17.87 14.65
C MET A 206 -21.68 -17.91 15.45
N ASP A 207 -21.64 -18.52 16.63
CA ASP A 207 -22.68 -18.41 17.65
C ASP A 207 -22.65 -17.04 18.36
N PHE A 208 -23.51 -16.85 19.36
CA PHE A 208 -23.59 -15.55 20.05
C PHE A 208 -22.31 -15.18 20.80
N ILE A 209 -21.65 -16.15 21.45
CA ILE A 209 -20.44 -15.91 22.25
C ILE A 209 -19.26 -15.65 21.34
N GLU A 210 -19.11 -16.43 20.27
CA GLU A 210 -18.08 -16.24 19.25
C GLU A 210 -18.21 -14.87 18.56
N ARG A 211 -19.45 -14.41 18.30
CA ARG A 211 -19.69 -13.05 17.78
C ARG A 211 -19.26 -11.98 18.77
N LEU A 212 -19.54 -12.15 20.07
CA LEU A 212 -19.13 -11.21 21.10
C LEU A 212 -17.60 -11.14 21.19
N GLU A 213 -16.94 -12.30 21.19
CA GLU A 213 -15.48 -12.42 21.15
C GLU A 213 -14.91 -11.69 19.93
N ASN A 214 -15.47 -11.97 18.74
CA ASN A 214 -15.04 -11.34 17.49
C ASN A 214 -15.18 -9.81 17.56
N VAL A 215 -16.32 -9.29 18.06
CA VAL A 215 -16.51 -7.83 18.25
C VAL A 215 -15.44 -7.22 19.15
N LEU A 216 -15.11 -7.86 20.27
CA LEU A 216 -14.06 -7.39 21.18
C LEU A 216 -12.69 -7.39 20.51
N LEU A 217 -12.39 -8.42 19.73
CA LEU A 217 -11.15 -8.51 18.96
C LEU A 217 -11.05 -7.42 17.90
N TYR A 218 -12.14 -7.08 17.20
CA TYR A 218 -12.16 -5.94 16.28
C TYR A 218 -11.81 -4.63 17.00
N VAL A 219 -12.39 -4.39 18.18
CA VAL A 219 -12.09 -3.18 18.98
C VAL A 219 -10.62 -3.16 19.39
N ALA A 220 -10.11 -4.26 19.94
CA ALA A 220 -8.72 -4.38 20.40
C ALA A 220 -7.72 -4.21 19.25
N HIS A 221 -7.87 -4.96 18.16
CA HIS A 221 -6.99 -4.86 16.99
C HIS A 221 -7.04 -3.48 16.34
N THR A 222 -8.23 -2.85 16.23
CA THR A 222 -8.35 -1.49 15.70
C THR A 222 -7.60 -0.49 16.59
N ALA A 223 -7.71 -0.60 17.90
CA ALA A 223 -7.00 0.27 18.84
C ALA A 223 -5.48 0.07 18.77
N ILE A 224 -5.02 -1.18 18.77
CA ILE A 224 -3.60 -1.53 18.63
C ILE A 224 -3.03 -0.99 17.31
N PHE A 225 -3.71 -1.24 16.20
CA PHE A 225 -3.30 -0.76 14.88
C PHE A 225 -3.18 0.77 14.88
N LYS A 226 -4.20 1.48 15.38
CA LYS A 226 -4.17 2.95 15.46
C LYS A 226 -3.00 3.46 16.30
N LEU A 227 -2.80 2.90 17.49
CA LEU A 227 -1.71 3.31 18.38
C LEU A 227 -0.34 3.05 17.74
N HIS A 228 -0.15 1.85 17.18
CA HIS A 228 1.08 1.47 16.48
C HIS A 228 1.40 2.45 15.35
N MET A 229 0.42 2.75 14.52
CA MET A 229 0.54 3.70 13.42
C MET A 229 0.92 5.11 13.90
N ILE A 230 0.36 5.59 15.02
CA ILE A 230 0.74 6.88 15.62
C ILE A 230 2.21 6.85 16.08
N PHE A 231 2.58 5.87 16.89
CA PHE A 231 3.92 5.82 17.48
C PHE A 231 5.01 5.69 16.41
N MET A 232 4.75 4.93 15.36
CA MET A 232 5.73 4.68 14.30
C MET A 232 5.83 5.85 13.32
N PHE A 233 4.72 6.50 12.95
CA PHE A 233 4.72 7.41 11.79
C PHE A 233 4.56 8.90 12.12
N ASP A 234 4.11 9.27 13.32
CA ASP A 234 3.96 10.68 13.71
C ASP A 234 5.29 11.45 13.62
N LYS A 235 6.41 10.77 13.91
CA LYS A 235 7.76 11.33 13.77
C LYS A 235 8.06 11.80 12.35
N TYR A 236 7.60 11.07 11.32
CA TYR A 236 7.85 11.44 9.93
C TYR A 236 6.98 12.59 9.47
N TYR A 237 5.70 12.63 9.84
CA TYR A 237 4.83 13.78 9.54
C TYR A 237 5.37 15.07 10.18
N THR A 238 5.80 14.98 11.44
CA THR A 238 6.43 16.11 12.13
C THR A 238 7.71 16.56 11.43
N ARG A 239 8.57 15.62 11.03
CA ARG A 239 9.87 15.93 10.41
C ARG A 239 9.75 16.46 8.96
N VAL A 240 8.84 15.92 8.16
CA VAL A 240 8.70 16.26 6.73
C VAL A 240 7.77 17.46 6.53
N MET A 241 6.64 17.50 7.23
CA MET A 241 5.61 18.53 7.02
C MET A 241 5.65 19.64 8.06
N GLY A 242 6.39 19.49 9.16
CA GLY A 242 6.36 20.43 10.29
C GLY A 242 5.01 20.43 11.03
N LYS A 243 4.15 19.42 10.81
CA LYS A 243 2.82 19.29 11.39
C LYS A 243 2.78 18.05 12.31
N GLY A 244 2.30 18.23 13.55
CA GLY A 244 2.12 17.13 14.49
C GLY A 244 0.80 16.34 14.29
N CYS A 245 0.64 15.31 15.13
CA CYS A 245 -0.43 14.30 15.28
C CYS A 245 -1.82 14.58 14.67
N LEU A 246 -2.35 15.80 14.71
CA LEU A 246 -3.64 16.16 14.12
C LEU A 246 -3.71 15.99 12.60
N SER A 247 -2.56 16.09 11.90
CA SER A 247 -2.47 15.86 10.46
C SER A 247 -2.56 14.37 10.12
N PHE A 248 -1.85 13.51 10.86
CA PHE A 248 -1.90 12.06 10.73
C PHE A 248 -3.33 11.52 10.82
N TRP A 249 -4.11 11.99 11.79
CA TRP A 249 -5.49 11.55 11.95
C TRP A 249 -6.45 12.07 10.88
N HIS A 250 -6.34 13.31 10.38
CA HIS A 250 -7.18 13.75 9.25
C HIS A 250 -6.90 12.93 7.98
N VAL A 251 -5.64 12.57 7.81
CA VAL A 251 -5.11 11.88 6.64
C VAL A 251 -5.39 10.37 6.68
N LEU A 252 -5.44 9.77 7.87
CA LEU A 252 -5.67 8.32 8.08
C LEU A 252 -7.10 7.99 8.57
N LEU A 253 -7.89 8.95 9.06
CA LEU A 253 -9.33 8.77 9.37
C LEU A 253 -10.23 8.98 8.17
N CYS A 254 -9.68 9.14 6.97
CA CYS A 254 -10.48 9.39 5.79
C CYS A 254 -11.46 10.56 6.02
N ALA A 255 -10.93 11.65 6.61
CA ALA A 255 -11.66 12.89 6.74
C ALA A 255 -11.83 13.48 5.34
N HIS A 256 -12.96 13.14 4.72
CA HIS A 256 -13.54 13.75 3.53
C HIS A 256 -12.53 14.12 2.42
N SER A 257 -12.04 13.10 1.72
CA SER A 257 -11.87 13.24 0.28
C SER A 257 -13.26 13.09 -0.35
N SER A 258 -14.03 14.18 -0.31
CA SER A 258 -15.19 14.32 -1.20
C SER A 258 -14.64 14.28 -2.62
N TRP A 259 -15.04 13.26 -3.38
CA TRP A 259 -14.87 13.24 -4.83
C TRP A 259 -15.62 14.42 -5.46
#